data_AF-A0A8T3KXP8-F1
#
_entry.id   AF-A0A8T3KXP8-F1
#
_cell.length_a   1.000
_cell.length_b   1.000
_cell.length_c   1.000
_cell.angle_alpha   90.00
_cell.angle_beta   90.00
_cell.angle_gamma   90.00
#
_symmetry.space_group_name_H-M   'P 1'
#
loop_
_entity.id
_entity.type
_entity.pdbx_description
1 polymer ?
#
loop_
_entity_poly.entity_id
_entity_poly.type
_entity_poly.pdbx_seq_one_letter_code
_entity_poly.pdbx_strand_id
1 'polypeptide(L)'
;MLPLWRATRTTGKQCGLTATGDYQPSLRSPWLAAYEKSLLNKRYSDIKYVCFSSADDWEIQLSGVFYPDFSFSGQPLQDLSDFGTDLQLVTFFTAPMQSGWAFVIAWHVSSEPLATHFVSSLALACHNGMRAADALLRFTISCCENHAIRPSWWSNLSETKKELILDSASLMVSPITPVPPHYLAEGLEGIATWDFEHVYTTMAVSS
;
A
#
# COMPACT_ATOMS: atom_id res chain seq x y z
N MET A 1 -23.71 -19.14 -20.65
CA MET A 1 -24.37 -18.00 -21.33
C MET A 1 -24.28 -16.81 -20.38
N LEU A 2 -23.27 -15.95 -20.54
CA LEU A 2 -23.01 -14.81 -19.65
C LEU A 2 -23.87 -13.62 -20.09
N PRO A 3 -24.50 -12.86 -19.17
CA PRO A 3 -25.25 -11.67 -19.55
C PRO A 3 -24.32 -10.47 -19.77
N LEU A 4 -24.50 -9.80 -20.90
CA LEU A 4 -23.87 -8.52 -21.25
C LEU A 4 -24.48 -7.37 -20.44
N TRP A 5 -23.65 -6.60 -19.75
CA TRP A 5 -24.05 -5.33 -19.14
C TRP A 5 -24.09 -4.23 -20.19
N ARG A 6 -25.25 -3.58 -20.38
CA ARG A 6 -25.38 -2.33 -21.14
C ARG A 6 -25.46 -1.16 -20.18
N ALA A 7 -24.50 -0.25 -20.25
CA ALA A 7 -24.58 1.06 -19.60
C ALA A 7 -25.41 2.00 -20.49
N THR A 8 -26.50 2.56 -19.96
CA THR A 8 -27.16 3.73 -20.55
C THR A 8 -26.79 4.96 -19.73
N ARG A 9 -26.25 5.99 -20.39
CA ARG A 9 -25.99 7.29 -19.75
C ARG A 9 -27.30 8.05 -19.64
N THR A 10 -27.70 8.39 -18.42
CA THR A 10 -28.60 9.53 -18.17
C THR A 10 -27.90 10.54 -17.28
N THR A 11 -28.02 11.79 -17.69
CA THR A 11 -27.48 12.99 -17.06
C THR A 11 -28.22 13.30 -15.76
N GLY A 12 -27.47 13.39 -14.65
CA GLY A 12 -27.93 14.05 -13.42
C GLY A 12 -28.11 13.14 -12.20
N LYS A 13 -27.23 13.36 -11.21
CA LYS A 13 -27.30 13.05 -9.76
C LYS A 13 -27.85 11.67 -9.29
N GLN A 14 -27.02 11.06 -8.44
CA GLN A 14 -27.17 9.80 -7.69
C GLN A 14 -26.98 8.51 -8.51
N CYS A 15 -25.74 8.00 -8.46
CA CYS A 15 -25.47 6.59 -8.72
C CYS A 15 -26.00 5.78 -7.52
N GLY A 16 -27.30 5.47 -7.55
CA GLY A 16 -27.90 4.52 -6.62
C GLY A 16 -27.53 3.10 -7.03
N LEU A 17 -26.35 2.64 -6.61
CA LEU A 17 -26.04 1.21 -6.61
C LEU A 17 -26.72 0.59 -5.37
N THR A 18 -28.00 0.24 -5.49
CA THR A 18 -28.61 -0.70 -4.53
C THR A 18 -28.11 -2.09 -4.87
N ALA A 19 -27.14 -2.58 -4.10
CA ALA A 19 -26.76 -3.98 -4.12
C ALA A 19 -27.94 -4.82 -3.61
N THR A 20 -28.62 -5.53 -4.51
CA THR A 20 -29.72 -6.45 -4.18
C THR A 20 -29.22 -7.87 -3.86
N GLY A 21 -28.01 -8.00 -3.32
CA GLY A 21 -27.51 -9.26 -2.80
C GLY A 21 -27.86 -9.38 -1.33
N ASP A 22 -28.42 -10.51 -0.91
CA ASP A 22 -28.68 -10.81 0.50
C ASP A 22 -27.38 -10.69 1.30
N TYR A 23 -27.22 -9.55 1.98
CA TYR A 23 -26.08 -9.25 2.83
C TYR A 23 -26.08 -10.23 4.02
N GLN A 24 -25.11 -11.15 4.05
CA GLN A 24 -24.91 -12.09 5.15
C GLN A 24 -23.84 -11.55 6.12
N PRO A 25 -24.21 -11.07 7.32
CA PRO A 25 -23.28 -10.48 8.27
C PRO A 25 -22.17 -11.44 8.74
N SER A 26 -22.42 -12.75 8.67
CA SER A 26 -21.50 -13.81 9.09
C SER A 26 -20.31 -14.02 8.15
N LEU A 27 -20.32 -13.43 6.95
CA LEU A 27 -19.23 -13.52 5.97
C LEU A 27 -18.42 -12.20 5.88
N ARG A 28 -18.71 -11.23 6.76
CA ARG A 28 -18.02 -9.93 6.75
C ARG A 28 -16.62 -10.11 7.32
N SER A 29 -15.61 -9.62 6.61
CA SER A 29 -14.26 -9.65 7.15
C SER A 29 -14.15 -8.79 8.42
N PRO A 30 -13.46 -9.27 9.47
CA PRO A 30 -13.34 -8.54 10.74
C PRO A 30 -12.77 -7.12 10.56
N TRP A 31 -11.81 -6.94 9.64
CA TRP A 31 -11.22 -5.64 9.37
C TRP A 31 -12.23 -4.68 8.74
N LEU A 32 -13.01 -5.09 7.73
CA LEU A 32 -13.99 -4.20 7.08
C LEU A 32 -15.00 -3.68 8.10
N ALA A 33 -15.47 -4.57 8.99
CA ALA A 33 -16.37 -4.21 10.09
C ALA A 33 -15.77 -3.14 11.01
N ALA A 34 -14.47 -3.24 11.34
CA ALA A 34 -13.78 -2.27 12.18
C ALA A 34 -13.68 -0.89 11.51
N TYR A 35 -13.23 -0.85 10.25
CA TYR A 35 -13.13 0.39 9.48
C TYR A 35 -14.49 1.10 9.34
N GLU A 36 -15.54 0.35 9.00
CA GLU A 36 -16.89 0.92 8.85
C GLU A 36 -17.45 1.40 10.18
N LYS A 37 -17.24 0.65 11.26
CA LYS A 37 -17.65 1.08 12.61
C LYS A 37 -16.98 2.41 12.96
N SER A 38 -15.69 2.56 12.68
CA SER A 38 -14.96 3.79 12.97
C SER A 38 -15.43 4.94 12.06
N LEU A 39 -15.69 4.68 10.78
CA LEU A 39 -16.24 5.65 9.84
C LEU A 39 -17.65 6.13 10.23
N LEU A 40 -18.58 5.21 10.52
CA LEU A 40 -19.96 5.53 10.91
C LEU A 40 -20.02 6.32 12.21
N ASN A 41 -19.11 6.03 13.15
CA ASN A 41 -19.01 6.73 14.42
C ASN A 41 -18.10 7.97 14.37
N LYS A 42 -17.58 8.34 13.19
CA LYS A 42 -16.66 9.48 12.99
C LYS A 42 -15.41 9.43 13.87
N ARG A 43 -14.95 8.22 14.23
CA ARG A 43 -13.72 8.01 15.01
C ARG A 43 -12.50 7.93 14.10
N TYR A 44 -12.17 9.06 13.47
CA TYR A 44 -11.03 9.12 12.54
C TYR A 44 -9.69 8.92 13.23
N SER A 45 -9.60 9.17 14.54
CA SER A 45 -8.43 8.88 15.37
C SER A 45 -8.08 7.39 15.48
N ASP A 46 -9.03 6.51 15.13
CA ASP A 46 -8.83 5.06 15.05
C ASP A 46 -8.03 4.68 13.80
N ILE A 47 -7.82 5.61 12.87
CA ILE A 47 -6.91 5.46 11.72
C ILE A 47 -5.61 6.17 12.06
N LYS A 48 -4.53 5.41 12.11
CA LYS A 48 -3.16 5.88 12.26
C LYS A 48 -2.47 5.92 10.91
N TYR A 49 -1.41 6.71 10.80
CA TYR A 49 -0.65 6.82 9.56
C TYR A 49 0.79 7.25 9.77
N VAL A 50 1.60 6.97 8.75
CA VAL A 50 2.83 7.69 8.40
C VAL A 50 2.66 8.23 6.98
N CYS A 51 2.96 9.51 6.82
CA CYS A 51 2.83 10.26 5.58
C CYS A 51 4.18 10.89 5.25
N PHE A 52 4.77 10.45 4.15
CA PHE A 52 5.99 11.03 3.59
C PHE A 52 5.59 12.07 2.55
N SER A 53 6.00 13.32 2.70
CA SER A 53 5.73 14.37 1.71
C SER A 53 6.96 14.60 0.84
N SER A 54 6.72 14.84 -0.45
CA SER A 54 7.71 15.20 -1.46
C SER A 54 7.26 16.45 -2.20
N ALA A 55 8.14 17.42 -2.43
CA ALA A 55 7.90 18.54 -3.34
C ALA A 55 8.30 18.20 -4.80
N ASP A 56 8.92 17.05 -5.02
CA ASP A 56 9.42 16.62 -6.33
C ASP A 56 8.29 16.27 -7.31
N ASP A 57 8.68 16.13 -8.57
CA ASP A 57 7.86 15.47 -9.58
C ASP A 57 7.59 14.02 -9.21
N TRP A 58 6.35 13.58 -9.39
CA TRP A 58 5.90 12.26 -8.94
C TRP A 58 5.55 11.33 -10.09
N GLU A 59 6.03 10.09 -10.07
CA GLU A 59 5.91 9.18 -11.21
C GLU A 59 4.91 8.05 -11.00
N ILE A 60 4.52 7.75 -9.75
CA ILE A 60 3.66 6.60 -9.46
C ILE A 60 2.46 6.92 -8.57
N GLN A 61 1.27 6.87 -9.15
CA GLN A 61 0.02 6.88 -8.37
C GLN A 61 -0.41 5.47 -8.03
N LEU A 62 -0.82 5.25 -6.79
CA LEU A 62 -1.20 3.92 -6.32
C LEU A 62 -2.26 4.01 -5.22
N SER A 63 -2.99 2.92 -5.03
CA SER A 63 -3.78 2.69 -3.82
C SER A 63 -3.95 1.19 -3.63
N GLY A 64 -3.55 0.71 -2.47
CA GLY A 64 -3.53 -0.71 -2.15
C GLY A 64 -3.85 -1.02 -0.69
N VAL A 65 -4.16 -2.29 -0.48
CA VAL A 65 -4.20 -2.94 0.83
C VAL A 65 -3.12 -4.01 0.81
N PHE A 66 -2.39 -4.13 1.90
CA PHE A 66 -1.30 -5.09 2.02
C PHE A 66 -1.34 -5.75 3.38
N TYR A 67 -1.01 -7.04 3.41
CA TYR A 67 -0.85 -7.85 4.62
C TYR A 67 0.65 -8.11 4.79
N PRO A 68 1.39 -7.29 5.56
CA PRO A 68 2.83 -7.43 5.73
C PRO A 68 3.27 -8.81 6.21
N ASP A 69 3.81 -9.60 5.30
CA ASP A 69 4.40 -10.92 5.55
C ASP A 69 5.84 -10.81 6.03
N PHE A 70 6.60 -9.89 5.46
CA PHE A 70 7.99 -9.58 5.82
C PHE A 70 8.21 -8.08 6.09
N SER A 71 9.22 -7.79 6.90
CA SER A 71 9.71 -6.44 7.20
C SER A 71 10.74 -5.97 6.16
N PHE A 72 11.12 -4.69 6.21
CA PHE A 72 12.17 -4.12 5.35
C PHE A 72 13.58 -4.68 5.65
N SER A 73 13.75 -5.51 6.68
CA SER A 73 14.96 -6.28 6.97
C SER A 73 14.80 -7.79 6.71
N GLY A 74 13.68 -8.19 6.12
CA GLY A 74 13.33 -9.57 5.80
C GLY A 74 12.97 -10.46 6.98
N GLN A 75 12.76 -9.87 8.17
CA GLN A 75 12.18 -10.61 9.29
C GLN A 75 10.69 -10.88 9.02
N PRO A 76 10.19 -12.10 9.29
CA PRO A 76 8.77 -12.42 9.15
C PRO A 76 7.92 -11.59 10.14
N LEU A 77 6.78 -11.10 9.67
CA LEU A 77 5.83 -10.29 10.43
C LEU A 77 4.51 -11.03 10.67
N GLN A 78 4.01 -11.74 9.66
CA GLN A 78 2.84 -12.60 9.77
C GLN A 78 2.95 -13.81 8.84
N ASP A 79 2.31 -14.91 9.23
CA ASP A 79 2.16 -16.09 8.39
C ASP A 79 0.81 -16.02 7.64
N LEU A 80 0.85 -15.75 6.34
CA LEU A 80 -0.36 -15.68 5.51
C LEU A 80 -1.05 -17.03 5.31
N SER A 81 -0.42 -18.14 5.72
CA SER A 81 -1.00 -19.48 5.71
C SER A 81 -1.71 -19.85 7.02
N ASP A 82 -1.60 -19.01 8.06
CA ASP A 82 -2.30 -19.21 9.32
C ASP A 82 -3.76 -18.73 9.23
N PHE A 83 -4.67 -19.68 9.01
CA PHE A 83 -6.12 -19.44 9.01
C PHE A 83 -6.73 -19.42 10.43
N GLY A 84 -5.92 -19.59 11.47
CA GLY A 84 -6.35 -19.57 12.88
C GLY A 84 -6.32 -18.18 13.51
N THR A 85 -5.66 -17.20 12.88
CA THR A 85 -5.56 -15.83 13.38
C THR A 85 -6.08 -14.81 12.37
N ASP A 86 -6.60 -13.68 12.87
CA ASP A 86 -7.01 -12.58 12.02
C ASP A 86 -5.78 -11.86 11.45
N LEU A 87 -5.65 -11.88 10.13
CA LEU A 87 -4.57 -11.15 9.44
C LEU A 87 -4.68 -9.65 9.68
N GLN A 88 -3.53 -9.01 9.89
CA GLN A 88 -3.44 -7.57 10.07
C GLN A 88 -2.96 -6.91 8.78
N LEU A 89 -3.52 -5.75 8.48
CA LEU A 89 -3.28 -5.07 7.21
C LEU A 89 -2.85 -3.62 7.41
N VAL A 90 -2.17 -3.12 6.38
CA VAL A 90 -1.97 -1.70 6.13
C VAL A 90 -2.66 -1.32 4.83
N THR A 91 -3.09 -0.08 4.75
CA THR A 91 -3.49 0.58 3.52
C THR A 91 -2.39 1.53 3.11
N PHE A 92 -2.16 1.69 1.81
CA PHE A 92 -1.14 2.59 1.33
C PHE A 92 -1.57 3.22 0.01
N PHE A 93 -1.25 4.48 -0.16
CA PHE A 93 -1.68 5.25 -1.32
C PHE A 93 -0.79 6.47 -1.49
N THR A 94 -0.84 7.04 -2.68
CA THR A 94 -0.27 8.37 -2.93
C THR A 94 -1.38 9.38 -3.19
N ALA A 95 -1.16 10.62 -2.75
CA ALA A 95 -2.14 11.68 -2.88
C ALA A 95 -1.47 13.01 -3.24
N PRO A 96 -2.07 13.82 -4.14
CA PRO A 96 -1.57 15.17 -4.40
C PRO A 96 -1.77 16.04 -3.15
N MET A 97 -0.77 16.85 -2.84
CA MET A 97 -0.82 17.86 -1.78
C MET A 97 -0.91 19.26 -2.39
N GLN A 98 -1.07 20.28 -1.55
CA GLN A 98 -0.99 21.67 -2.01
C GLN A 98 0.38 21.97 -2.65
N SER A 99 1.44 21.38 -2.11
CA SER A 99 2.80 21.40 -2.63
C SER A 99 3.28 19.95 -2.79
N GLY A 100 3.30 19.45 -4.03
CA GLY A 100 3.83 18.13 -4.36
C GLY A 100 2.89 16.98 -4.01
N TRP A 101 3.44 15.93 -3.40
CA TRP A 101 2.82 14.61 -3.24
C TRP A 101 3.05 14.02 -1.86
N ALA A 102 2.14 13.15 -1.45
CA ALA A 102 2.27 12.32 -0.27
C ALA A 102 2.35 10.84 -0.66
N PHE A 103 3.21 10.09 0.00
CA PHE A 103 3.09 8.64 0.15
C PHE A 103 2.58 8.35 1.57
N VAL A 104 1.43 7.68 1.68
CA VAL A 104 0.80 7.41 2.97
C VAL A 104 0.74 5.91 3.20
N ILE A 105 1.19 5.47 4.36
CA ILE A 105 0.90 4.15 4.92
C ILE A 105 -0.02 4.39 6.12
N ALA A 106 -1.23 3.84 6.09
CA ALA A 106 -2.25 4.03 7.10
C ALA A 106 -2.84 2.70 7.57
N TRP A 107 -3.25 2.63 8.84
CA TRP A 107 -3.82 1.43 9.42
C TRP A 107 -4.87 1.77 10.47
N HIS A 108 -5.81 0.86 10.71
CA HIS A 108 -6.71 0.96 11.84
C HIS A 108 -6.00 0.48 13.12
N VAL A 109 -6.33 1.04 14.28
CA VAL A 109 -5.75 0.67 15.59
C VAL A 109 -5.86 -0.83 15.94
N SER A 110 -6.73 -1.58 15.28
CA SER A 110 -6.79 -3.05 15.40
C SER A 110 -5.60 -3.78 14.78
N SER A 111 -4.84 -3.11 13.90
CA SER A 111 -3.63 -3.61 13.26
C SER A 111 -2.37 -2.91 13.78
N GLU A 112 -2.49 -2.16 14.89
CA GLU A 112 -1.41 -1.32 15.43
C GLU A 112 -0.09 -2.07 15.67
N PRO A 113 -0.07 -3.26 16.31
CA PRO A 113 1.20 -3.92 16.62
C PRO A 113 1.98 -4.30 15.35
N LEU A 114 1.29 -4.88 14.36
CA LEU A 114 1.93 -5.29 13.11
C LEU A 114 2.31 -4.08 12.25
N ALA A 115 1.41 -3.10 12.12
CA ALA A 115 1.68 -1.90 11.33
C ALA A 115 2.84 -1.06 11.92
N THR A 116 2.88 -0.93 13.25
CA THR A 116 3.99 -0.28 13.96
C THR A 116 5.31 -1.00 13.68
N HIS A 117 5.33 -2.33 13.75
CA HIS A 117 6.54 -3.10 13.46
C HIS A 117 6.97 -2.94 12.00
N PHE A 118 6.03 -3.04 11.05
CA PHE A 118 6.29 -2.84 9.62
C PHE A 118 6.91 -1.46 9.33
N VAL A 119 6.27 -0.39 9.80
CA VAL A 119 6.75 0.99 9.58
C VAL A 119 8.06 1.26 10.33
N SER A 120 8.22 0.75 11.55
CA SER A 120 9.48 0.89 12.29
C SER A 120 10.63 0.17 11.61
N SER A 121 10.36 -0.95 10.92
CA SER A 121 11.38 -1.66 10.14
C SER A 121 11.85 -0.84 8.93
N LEU A 122 10.95 -0.09 8.27
CA LEU A 122 11.33 0.88 7.23
C LEU A 122 12.22 1.98 7.82
N ALA A 123 11.81 2.57 8.94
CA ALA A 123 12.58 3.62 9.59
C ALA A 123 13.99 3.15 10.00
N LEU A 124 14.10 1.93 10.53
CA LEU A 124 15.38 1.31 10.88
C LEU A 124 16.24 1.01 9.63
N ALA A 125 15.64 0.50 8.57
CA ALA A 125 16.34 0.28 7.31
C ALA A 125 16.89 1.60 6.75
N CYS A 126 16.10 2.68 6.82
CA CYS A 126 16.55 4.02 6.42
C CYS A 126 17.67 4.56 7.31
N HIS A 127 17.58 4.37 8.62
CA HIS A 127 18.66 4.70 9.55
C HIS A 127 19.97 3.98 9.19
N ASN A 128 19.88 2.75 8.66
CA ASN A 128 21.01 1.96 8.22
C ASN A 128 21.46 2.23 6.78
N GLY A 129 20.96 3.30 6.14
CA GLY A 129 21.42 3.77 4.83
C GLY A 129 20.52 3.44 3.65
N MET A 130 19.39 2.77 3.86
CA MET A 130 18.39 2.59 2.81
C MET A 130 17.71 3.93 2.45
N ARG A 131 17.61 4.25 1.17
CA ARG A 131 16.82 5.42 0.74
C ARG A 131 15.34 5.10 0.85
N ALA A 132 14.59 5.93 1.59
CA ALA A 132 13.15 5.75 1.77
C ALA A 132 12.40 5.72 0.42
N ALA A 133 12.85 6.52 -0.54
CA ALA A 133 12.25 6.55 -1.88
C ALA A 133 12.39 5.23 -2.64
N ASP A 134 13.59 4.64 -2.63
CA ASP A 134 13.83 3.35 -3.27
C ASP A 134 13.04 2.23 -2.56
N ALA A 135 12.98 2.27 -1.22
CA ALA A 135 12.23 1.32 -0.41
C ALA A 135 10.72 1.35 -0.70
N LEU A 136 10.13 2.55 -0.78
CA LEU A 136 8.70 2.71 -1.03
C LEU A 136 8.33 2.48 -2.50
N LEU A 137 9.22 2.78 -3.45
CA LEU A 137 9.04 2.36 -4.84
C LEU A 137 9.02 0.83 -4.95
N ARG A 138 9.99 0.16 -4.33
CA ARG A 138 10.04 -1.31 -4.29
C ARG A 138 8.79 -1.91 -3.64
N PHE A 139 8.41 -1.42 -2.47
CA PHE A 139 7.17 -1.84 -1.81
C PHE A 139 5.96 -1.69 -2.74
N THR A 140 5.86 -0.57 -3.44
CA THR A 140 4.77 -0.32 -4.40
C THR A 140 4.75 -1.34 -5.54
N ILE A 141 5.89 -1.49 -6.23
CA ILE A 141 5.99 -2.35 -7.41
C ILE A 141 5.78 -3.81 -7.04
N SER A 142 6.32 -4.25 -5.90
CA SER A 142 6.24 -5.64 -5.45
C SER A 142 4.88 -6.04 -4.87
N CYS A 143 4.11 -5.09 -4.32
CA CYS A 143 2.89 -5.40 -3.56
C CYS A 143 1.60 -4.80 -4.15
N CYS A 144 1.67 -3.97 -5.19
CA CYS A 144 0.52 -3.26 -5.72
C CYS A 144 0.39 -3.40 -7.24
N GLU A 145 -0.54 -4.24 -7.68
CA GLU A 145 -0.92 -4.33 -9.10
C GLU A 145 -1.57 -3.02 -9.60
N ASN A 146 -2.29 -2.31 -8.71
CA ASN A 146 -3.04 -1.11 -9.07
C ASN A 146 -2.17 0.16 -8.97
N HIS A 147 -1.37 0.40 -10.00
CA HIS A 147 -0.58 1.62 -10.14
C HIS A 147 -0.81 2.32 -11.49
N ALA A 148 -0.69 3.65 -11.48
CA ALA A 148 -0.61 4.48 -12.67
C ALA A 148 0.78 5.12 -12.73
N ILE A 149 1.52 4.83 -13.78
CA ILE A 149 2.91 5.29 -13.96
C ILE A 149 2.96 6.42 -15.00
N ARG A 150 3.71 7.48 -14.69
CA ARG A 150 3.98 8.61 -15.59
C ARG A 150 4.74 8.10 -16.84
N PRO A 151 4.16 8.18 -18.06
CA PRO A 151 4.78 7.59 -19.25
C PRO A 151 6.17 8.17 -19.55
N SER A 152 6.37 9.46 -19.34
CA SER A 152 7.67 10.12 -19.58
C SER A 152 8.78 9.60 -18.67
N TRP A 153 8.46 9.20 -17.44
CA TRP A 153 9.44 8.57 -16.55
C TRP A 153 9.80 7.19 -17.06
N TRP A 154 8.78 6.34 -17.32
CA TRP A 154 8.97 4.99 -17.83
C TRP A 154 9.80 4.95 -19.12
N SER A 155 9.49 5.84 -20.08
CA SER A 155 10.22 5.92 -21.35
C SER A 155 11.67 6.37 -21.20
N ASN A 156 12.01 7.10 -20.14
CA ASN A 156 13.37 7.59 -19.88
C ASN A 156 14.22 6.61 -19.05
N LEU A 157 13.63 5.53 -18.52
CA LEU A 157 14.39 4.48 -17.84
C LEU A 157 15.27 3.71 -18.83
N SER A 158 16.46 3.32 -18.39
CA SER A 158 17.28 2.35 -19.12
C SER A 158 16.58 0.99 -19.16
N GLU A 159 16.92 0.17 -20.17
CA GLU A 159 16.28 -1.14 -20.31
C GLU A 159 16.53 -2.03 -19.08
N THR A 160 17.74 -2.01 -18.52
CA THR A 160 18.06 -2.69 -17.26
C THR A 160 17.15 -2.26 -16.10
N LYS A 161 16.82 -0.96 -15.97
CA LYS A 161 15.91 -0.49 -14.92
C LYS A 161 14.48 -0.95 -15.16
N LYS A 162 14.03 -1.01 -16.41
CA LYS A 162 12.71 -1.53 -16.76
C LYS A 162 12.62 -3.03 -16.45
N GLU A 163 13.63 -3.81 -16.81
CA GLU A 163 13.71 -5.24 -16.49
C GLU A 163 13.59 -5.46 -14.98
N LEU A 164 14.37 -4.73 -14.17
CA LEU A 164 14.28 -4.83 -12.70
C LEU A 164 12.87 -4.53 -12.16
N ILE A 165 12.20 -3.51 -12.70
CA ILE A 165 10.81 -3.18 -12.33
C ILE A 165 9.85 -4.30 -12.74
N LEU A 166 9.99 -4.85 -13.95
CA LEU A 166 9.11 -5.92 -14.46
C LEU A 166 9.29 -7.22 -13.66
N ASP A 167 10.53 -7.54 -13.28
CA ASP A 167 10.83 -8.69 -12.43
C ASP A 167 10.21 -8.50 -11.03
N SER A 168 10.33 -7.29 -10.46
CA SER A 168 9.73 -6.96 -9.16
C SER A 168 8.19 -6.96 -9.22
N ALA A 169 7.60 -6.47 -10.31
CA ALA A 169 6.14 -6.49 -10.51
C ALA A 169 5.60 -7.92 -10.76
N SER A 170 6.46 -8.83 -11.22
CA SER A 170 6.12 -10.24 -11.39
C SER A 170 6.20 -11.03 -10.09
N LEU A 171 6.68 -10.40 -9.01
CA LEU A 171 6.62 -10.97 -7.67
C LEU A 171 5.16 -11.26 -7.31
N MET A 172 4.91 -12.40 -6.67
CA MET A 172 3.57 -12.84 -6.25
C MET A 172 2.58 -13.17 -7.39
N VAL A 173 2.99 -13.12 -8.67
CA VAL A 173 2.14 -13.56 -9.80
C VAL A 173 1.88 -15.07 -9.75
N SER A 174 2.85 -15.85 -9.24
CA SER A 174 2.73 -17.30 -9.11
C SER A 174 2.21 -17.68 -7.72
N PRO A 175 1.07 -18.39 -7.61
CA PRO A 175 0.52 -18.82 -6.33
C PRO A 175 1.30 -19.98 -5.68
N ILE A 176 2.26 -20.58 -6.41
CA ILE A 176 3.07 -21.71 -5.94
C ILE A 176 4.52 -21.34 -5.67
N THR A 177 4.94 -20.13 -6.06
CA THR A 177 6.30 -19.66 -5.83
C THR A 177 6.35 -18.95 -4.47
N PRO A 178 7.19 -19.40 -3.53
CA PRO A 178 7.35 -18.70 -2.26
C PRO A 178 7.84 -17.27 -2.47
N VAL A 179 7.30 -16.34 -1.68
CA VAL A 179 7.80 -14.96 -1.63
C VAL A 179 9.17 -14.97 -0.94
N PRO A 180 10.23 -14.42 -1.58
CA PRO A 180 11.55 -14.37 -0.97
C PRO A 180 11.54 -13.40 0.23
N PRO A 181 12.05 -13.77 1.41
CA PRO A 181 11.96 -12.93 2.61
C PRO A 181 12.56 -11.52 2.47
N HIS A 182 13.51 -11.34 1.56
CA HIS A 182 14.25 -10.09 1.35
C HIS A 182 13.67 -9.20 0.24
N TYR A 183 12.47 -9.50 -0.29
CA TYR A 183 11.90 -8.75 -1.42
C TYR A 183 11.62 -7.26 -1.13
N LEU A 184 11.55 -6.88 0.16
CA LEU A 184 11.48 -5.49 0.59
C LEU A 184 12.85 -4.94 1.02
N ALA A 185 13.85 -5.79 1.25
CA ALA A 185 15.16 -5.42 1.78
C ALA A 185 16.15 -4.96 0.70
N GLU A 186 16.07 -5.51 -0.52
CA GLU A 186 16.90 -5.10 -1.67
C GLU A 186 16.14 -5.08 -3.01
N GLY A 187 16.64 -4.32 -3.99
CA GLY A 187 16.08 -4.20 -5.35
C GLY A 187 15.63 -2.78 -5.75
N LEU A 188 15.69 -2.43 -7.02
CA LEU A 188 15.26 -1.10 -7.51
C LEU A 188 16.00 0.12 -6.92
N GLU A 189 17.19 -0.05 -6.34
CA GLU A 189 18.00 1.05 -5.82
C GLU A 189 18.35 2.07 -6.93
N GLY A 190 18.23 3.37 -6.61
CA GLY A 190 18.56 4.44 -7.53
C GLY A 190 17.62 4.55 -8.74
N ILE A 191 16.42 3.97 -8.67
CA ILE A 191 15.38 4.11 -9.68
C ILE A 191 14.43 5.25 -9.35
N ALA A 192 14.09 5.46 -8.07
CA ALA A 192 13.23 6.57 -7.67
C ALA A 192 13.93 7.91 -7.90
N THR A 193 13.22 8.84 -8.55
CA THR A 193 13.72 10.18 -8.92
C THR A 193 13.24 11.29 -7.99
N TRP A 194 12.52 10.92 -6.93
CA TRP A 194 12.06 11.79 -5.84
C TRP A 194 12.72 11.40 -4.52
N ASP A 195 12.68 12.32 -3.57
CA ASP A 195 12.95 12.06 -2.16
C ASP A 195 11.85 12.70 -1.28
N PHE A 196 11.98 12.56 0.03
CA PHE A 196 11.03 13.11 0.99
C PHE A 196 11.65 14.18 1.87
N GLU A 197 10.99 15.34 1.99
CA GLU A 197 11.45 16.41 2.89
C GLU A 197 10.89 16.25 4.31
N HIS A 198 9.68 15.70 4.44
CA HIS A 198 9.00 15.60 5.72
C HIS A 198 8.29 14.27 5.90
N VAL A 199 8.22 13.85 7.16
CA VAL A 199 7.45 12.69 7.61
C VAL A 199 6.49 13.14 8.69
N TYR A 200 5.19 12.97 8.45
CA TYR A 200 4.13 13.21 9.42
C TYR A 200 3.61 11.88 9.94
N THR A 201 3.43 11.73 11.25
CA THR A 201 3.03 10.46 11.83
C THR A 201 2.11 10.65 13.04
N THR A 202 1.21 9.70 13.22
CA THR A 202 0.41 9.57 14.46
C THR A 202 1.02 8.59 15.46
N MET A 203 2.15 7.97 15.12
CA MET A 203 2.87 7.09 16.04
C MET A 203 3.40 7.89 17.22
N ALA A 204 3.34 7.31 18.42
CA ALA A 204 3.97 7.91 19.58
C ALA A 204 5.49 7.91 19.39
N VAL A 205 6.09 9.10 19.36
CA VAL A 205 7.55 9.23 19.42
C VAL A 205 7.94 8.90 20.85
N SER A 206 8.58 7.75 21.07
CA SER A 206 9.20 7.45 22.35
C SER A 206 10.38 8.41 22.53
N SER A 207 10.19 9.39 23.42
CA SER A 207 11.19 10.35 23.89
C SER A 207 12.32 9.68 24.66
#